data_AF-A0A3B9BRP4-F1
#
_entry.id   AF-A0A3B9BRP4-F1
#
_cell.length_a   1.000
_cell.length_b   1.000
_cell.length_c   1.000
_cell.angle_alpha   90.00
_cell.angle_beta   90.00
_cell.angle_gamma   90.00
#
_symmetry.space_group_name_H-M   'P 1'
#
loop_
_entity.id
_entity.type
_entity.pdbx_description
1 polymer ?
#
loop_
_entity_poly.entity_id
_entity_poly.type
_entity_poly.pdbx_seq_one_letter_code
_entity_poly.pdbx_strand_id
1 'polypeptide(L)'
;MSDGIPCMWMRGGTSKGGYFLVDDLPTDLAERDAALLRAMGSPDVRQIDGMGGADPLTSKVAVVRKSTRAGVDVDYLFLQVFVDQPIVTDAQ
;
A
#
# COMPACT_ATOMS: atom_id res chain seq x y z
N MET A 1 -1.07 17.90 -14.88
CA MET A 1 -0.35 16.73 -14.34
C MET A 1 -0.83 16.58 -12.91
N SER A 2 -1.29 15.40 -12.50
CA SER A 2 -1.49 15.15 -11.07
C SER A 2 -0.11 15.00 -10.44
N ASP A 3 0.14 15.66 -9.32
CA ASP A 3 1.33 15.39 -8.53
C ASP A 3 1.29 13.92 -8.09
N GLY A 4 2.41 13.21 -8.24
CA GLY A 4 2.52 11.80 -7.84
C GLY A 4 2.59 11.67 -6.32
N ILE A 5 2.28 10.48 -5.80
CA ILE A 5 2.50 10.13 -4.40
C ILE A 5 3.87 9.46 -4.28
N PRO A 6 4.82 9.98 -3.46
CA PRO A 6 6.09 9.31 -3.21
C PRO A 6 5.89 7.89 -2.67
N CYS A 7 6.64 6.94 -3.19
CA CYS A 7 6.61 5.57 -2.70
C CYS A 7 7.95 4.87 -2.94
N MET A 8 8.21 3.81 -2.20
CA MET A 8 9.30 2.87 -2.48
C MET A 8 8.71 1.53 -2.88
N TRP A 9 9.18 0.97 -3.99
CA TRP A 9 8.85 -0.39 -4.39
C TRP A 9 9.96 -1.33 -3.97
N MET A 10 9.67 -2.24 -3.04
CA MET A 10 10.71 -3.06 -2.40
C MET A 10 10.33 -4.53 -2.37
N ARG A 11 11.37 -5.37 -2.43
CA ARG A 11 11.26 -6.79 -2.07
C ARG A 11 11.55 -6.94 -0.58
N GLY A 12 10.58 -7.49 0.16
CA GLY A 12 10.73 -7.89 1.57
C GLY A 12 10.59 -9.41 1.69
N GLY A 13 11.68 -10.11 2.01
CA GLY A 13 11.69 -11.58 1.99
C GLY A 13 11.31 -12.12 0.60
N THR A 14 10.26 -12.93 0.54
CA THR A 14 9.71 -13.53 -0.69
C THR A 14 8.57 -12.72 -1.33
N SER A 15 8.25 -11.54 -0.78
CA SER A 15 7.15 -10.68 -1.25
C SER A 15 7.66 -9.36 -1.82
N LYS A 16 6.82 -8.66 -2.59
CA LYS A 16 7.03 -7.27 -3.01
C LYS A 16 5.84 -6.40 -2.58
N GLY A 17 6.10 -5.13 -2.28
CA GLY A 17 5.06 -4.19 -1.91
C GLY A 17 5.48 -2.75 -2.06
N GLY A 18 4.47 -1.88 -2.10
CA GLY A 18 4.63 -0.42 -2.07
C GLY A 18 4.74 0.06 -0.63
N TYR A 19 5.75 0.86 -0.35
CA TYR A 19 6.00 1.45 0.97
C TYR A 19 5.76 2.96 0.88
N PHE A 20 4.87 3.46 1.74
CA PHE A 20 4.45 4.86 1.77
C PHE A 20 4.68 5.45 3.15
N LEU A 21 5.07 6.72 3.21
CA LEU A 21 5.00 7.47 4.46
C LEU A 21 3.55 7.86 4.72
N VAL A 22 3.14 7.89 5.99
CA VAL A 22 1.78 8.35 6.37
C VAL A 22 1.50 9.75 5.84
N ASP A 23 2.50 10.65 5.88
CA ASP A 23 2.34 12.06 5.51
C ASP A 23 2.18 12.27 3.99
N ASP A 24 2.50 11.27 3.18
CA ASP A 24 2.34 11.30 1.72
C ASP A 24 0.96 10.79 1.27
N LEU A 25 0.16 10.22 2.19
CA LEU A 25 -1.15 9.64 1.90
C LEU A 25 -2.29 10.53 2.40
N PRO A 26 -3.49 10.42 1.80
CA PRO A 26 -4.69 11.02 2.37
C PRO A 26 -4.92 10.56 3.82
N THR A 27 -5.35 11.48 4.67
CA THR A 27 -5.67 11.19 6.07
C THR A 27 -7.03 10.50 6.23
N ASP A 28 -7.96 10.73 5.31
CA ASP A 28 -9.22 10.01 5.27
C ASP A 28 -9.00 8.57 4.80
N LEU A 29 -9.60 7.61 5.52
CA LEU A 29 -9.38 6.19 5.26
C LEU A 29 -9.92 5.75 3.90
N ALA A 30 -11.09 6.25 3.49
CA ALA A 30 -11.68 5.88 2.20
C ALA A 30 -10.88 6.48 1.04
N GLU A 31 -10.40 7.71 1.18
CA GLU A 31 -9.51 8.35 0.20
C GLU A 31 -8.15 7.64 0.11
N ARG A 32 -7.58 7.25 1.26
CA ARG A 32 -6.34 6.45 1.32
C ARG A 32 -6.53 5.12 0.59
N ASP A 33 -7.58 4.38 0.92
CA ASP A 33 -7.83 3.07 0.33
C ASP A 33 -8.09 3.19 -1.18
N ALA A 34 -8.84 4.20 -1.62
CA ALA A 34 -9.02 4.50 -3.04
C ALA A 34 -7.70 4.86 -3.74
N ALA A 35 -6.80 5.60 -3.09
CA ALA A 35 -5.49 5.92 -3.63
C ALA A 35 -4.61 4.66 -3.75
N LEU A 36 -4.60 3.79 -2.73
CA LEU A 36 -3.84 2.55 -2.72
C LEU A 36 -4.37 1.54 -3.76
N LEU A 37 -5.68 1.42 -3.91
CA LEU A 37 -6.31 0.61 -4.96
C LEU A 37 -5.84 1.06 -6.35
N ARG A 38 -5.90 2.37 -6.64
CA ARG A 38 -5.40 2.92 -7.91
C ARG A 38 -3.90 2.69 -8.09
N ALA A 39 -3.10 2.93 -7.05
CA ALA A 39 -1.65 2.75 -7.11
C ALA A 39 -1.25 1.29 -7.42
N MET A 40 -2.00 0.33 -6.87
CA MET A 40 -1.78 -1.10 -7.12
C MET A 40 -2.46 -1.62 -8.38
N GLY A 41 -3.34 -0.84 -9.01
CA GLY A 41 -4.09 -1.24 -10.21
C GLY A 41 -5.29 -2.13 -9.92
N SER A 42 -5.87 -2.05 -8.73
CA SER A 42 -7.01 -2.87 -8.30
C SER A 42 -8.34 -2.08 -8.30
N PRO A 43 -9.48 -2.74 -8.57
CA PRO A 43 -9.62 -4.15 -8.94
C PRO A 43 -9.32 -4.41 -10.43
N ASP A 44 -8.39 -5.31 -10.70
CA ASP A 44 -8.08 -5.87 -12.03
C ASP A 44 -7.29 -7.17 -11.83
N VAL A 45 -7.76 -8.27 -12.41
CA VAL A 45 -7.06 -9.58 -12.39
C VAL A 45 -5.67 -9.54 -13.00
N ARG A 46 -5.31 -8.45 -13.70
CA ARG A 46 -3.98 -8.23 -14.27
C ARG A 46 -3.17 -7.15 -13.56
N GLN A 47 -3.82 -6.28 -12.77
CA GLN A 47 -3.23 -5.07 -12.20
C GLN A 47 -2.40 -4.26 -13.22
N ILE A 48 -2.81 -4.26 -14.50
CA ILE A 48 -1.94 -3.80 -15.60
C ILE A 48 -1.76 -2.27 -15.61
N ASP A 49 -2.70 -1.56 -14.99
CA ASP A 49 -2.69 -0.11 -14.84
C ASP A 49 -2.23 0.33 -13.42
N GLY A 50 -1.32 -0.44 -12.82
CA GLY A 50 -0.75 -0.14 -11.51
C GLY A 50 0.55 -0.90 -11.22
N MET A 51 1.01 -0.81 -9.97
CA MET A 51 2.27 -1.42 -9.54
C MET A 51 2.14 -2.89 -9.12
N GLY A 52 0.92 -3.38 -8.94
CA GLY A 52 0.66 -4.74 -8.48
C GLY A 52 1.09 -5.80 -9.48
N GLY A 53 1.42 -6.99 -8.98
CA GLY A 53 1.88 -8.11 -9.81
C GLY A 53 0.84 -9.19 -10.10
N ALA A 54 -0.46 -8.90 -9.90
CA ALA A 54 -1.58 -9.82 -10.08
C ALA A 54 -1.50 -11.11 -9.23
N ASP A 55 -0.69 -11.09 -8.17
CA ASP A 55 -0.52 -12.18 -7.21
C ASP A 55 -0.52 -11.62 -5.78
N PRO A 56 -1.15 -12.28 -4.80
CA PRO A 56 -1.20 -11.80 -3.42
C PRO A 56 0.18 -11.46 -2.83
N LEU A 57 1.26 -12.16 -3.21
CA LEU A 57 2.63 -11.89 -2.75
C LEU A 57 3.23 -10.59 -3.30
N THR A 58 2.59 -9.99 -4.29
CA THR A 58 3.01 -8.77 -4.98
C THR A 58 1.92 -7.69 -5.03
N SER A 59 0.84 -7.87 -4.27
CA SER A 59 -0.25 -6.90 -4.10
C SER A 59 -0.35 -6.45 -2.64
N LYS A 60 0.75 -5.87 -2.13
CA LYS A 60 0.93 -5.53 -0.71
C LYS A 60 1.35 -4.07 -0.55
N VAL A 61 0.90 -3.48 0.53
CA VAL A 61 1.27 -2.12 0.93
C VAL A 61 1.77 -2.11 2.36
N ALA A 62 2.78 -1.30 2.63
CA ALA A 62 3.21 -0.92 3.95
C ALA A 62 3.09 0.60 4.11
N VAL A 63 2.44 1.03 5.19
CA VAL A 63 2.38 2.45 5.58
C VAL A 63 3.22 2.63 6.82
N VAL A 64 4.20 3.55 6.76
CA VAL A 64 5.18 3.74 7.82
C VAL A 64 5.20 5.19 8.33
N ARG A 65 5.46 5.35 9.62
CA ARG A 65 5.73 6.65 10.24
C ARG A 65 6.65 6.49 11.44
N LYS A 66 7.23 7.59 11.91
CA LYS A 66 7.90 7.61 13.21
C LYS A 66 6.89 7.28 14.31
N SER A 67 7.25 6.34 15.19
CA SER A 67 6.36 5.97 16.30
C SER A 67 6.35 7.06 17.37
N THR A 68 5.21 7.20 18.07
CA THR A 68 5.09 8.02 19.29
C THR A 68 5.28 7.20 20.56
N ARG A 69 5.45 5.87 20.44
CA ARG A 69 5.59 4.95 21.58
C ARG A 69 7.04 4.94 22.08
N ALA A 70 7.22 5.03 23.40
CA ALA A 70 8.56 4.99 24.00
C ALA A 70 9.29 3.68 23.65
N GLY A 71 10.53 3.81 23.16
CA GLY A 71 11.36 2.66 22.77
C GLY A 71 10.99 1.99 21.44
N VAL A 72 10.06 2.56 20.67
CA VAL A 72 9.72 2.11 19.31
C VAL A 72 10.09 3.21 18.33
N ASP A 73 10.85 2.88 17.29
CA ASP A 73 11.27 3.88 16.31
C ASP A 73 10.21 4.14 15.23
N VAL A 74 9.50 3.09 14.82
CA VAL A 74 8.62 3.09 13.65
C VAL A 74 7.29 2.40 13.96
N ASP A 75 6.19 3.03 13.57
CA ASP A 75 4.90 2.36 13.41
C ASP A 75 4.83 1.80 11.99
N TYR A 76 4.49 0.52 11.88
CA TYR A 76 4.37 -0.19 10.61
C TYR A 76 2.95 -0.76 10.49
N LEU A 77 2.22 -0.32 9.47
CA LEU A 77 0.91 -0.85 9.11
C LEU A 77 1.03 -1.66 7.82
N PHE A 78 0.68 -2.94 7.89
CA PHE A 78 0.53 -3.80 6.72
C PHE A 78 -0.87 -3.68 6.15
N LEU A 79 -0.97 -3.64 4.82
CA LEU A 79 -2.23 -3.68 4.09
C LEU A 79 -2.15 -4.68 2.94
N GLN A 80 -3.08 -5.62 2.89
CA GLN A 80 -3.32 -6.48 1.73
C GLN A 80 -4.27 -5.74 0.78
N VAL A 81 -3.84 -5.57 -0.48
CA VAL A 81 -4.71 -5.05 -1.54
C VAL A 81 -5.20 -6.24 -2.36
N PHE A 82 -6.52 -6.41 -2.43
CA PHE A 82 -7.10 -7.49 -3.22
C PHE A 82 -6.90 -7.20 -4.70
N VAL A 83 -6.63 -8.25 -5.48
CA VAL A 83 -6.33 -8.13 -6.91
C VAL A 83 -7.62 -7.84 -7.68
N ASP A 84 -8.67 -8.60 -7.42
CA ASP A 84 -9.93 -8.62 -8.18
C ASP A 84 -11.08 -7.88 -7.48
N GLN A 85 -10.84 -7.36 -6.28
CA GLN A 85 -11.85 -6.69 -5.45
C GLN A 85 -11.35 -5.33 -4.97
N PRO A 86 -12.23 -4.32 -4.84
CA PRO A 86 -11.86 -3.00 -4.32
C PRO A 86 -11.73 -3.03 -2.79
N ILE A 87 -10.86 -3.90 -2.27
CA ILE A 87 -10.66 -4.13 -0.84
C ILE A 87 -9.20 -3.88 -0.47
N VAL A 88 -9.03 -3.09 0.58
CA VAL A 88 -7.78 -2.90 1.31
C VAL A 88 -8.03 -3.33 2.74
N THR A 89 -7.21 -4.20 3.30
CA THR A 89 -7.42 -4.73 4.66
C THR A 89 -6.11 -4.87 5.44
N ASP A 90 -6.18 -4.58 6.73
CA ASP A 90 -5.11 -4.82 7.71
C ASP A 90 -5.25 -6.16 8.44
N ALA A 91 -6.32 -6.92 8.15
CA ALA A 91 -6.51 -8.27 8.66
C ALA A 91 -5.48 -9.23 8.03
N GLN A 92 -4.81 -10.00 8.87
CA GLN A 92 -3.83 -11.02 8.48
C GLN A 92 -4.43 -12.42 8.48
#